data_AF-A0A5B0MXV2-F1
#
_entry.id   AF-A0A5B0MXV2-F1
#
_cell.length_a   1.000
_cell.length_b   1.000
_cell.length_c   1.000
_cell.angle_alpha   90.00
_cell.angle_beta   90.00
_cell.angle_gamma   90.00
#
_symmetry.space_group_name_H-M   'P 1'
#
loop_
_entity.id
_entity.type
_entity.pdbx_description
1 polymer ?
#
loop_
_entity_poly.entity_id
_entity_poly.type
_entity_poly.pdbx_seq_one_letter_code
_entity_poly.pdbx_strand_id
1 'polypeptide(L)'
;MGYDHGHQEAANEGLGGAGAWLCSLTGRGPMKAQAIYKTIGVVIRDFVNIQLTRFEMKIPSLLTVSPDRLVRVTDPDEEVFALYTGLAGSSECATEFDAAKSEQAHRHPTQVGSLGFVDSGASRVAIRLEIRAPPPQPTDRPAGTVQNRRAARRAKACSSSQNARDIQVELKQDIFATNYRSGDTGSIVWRASIHLAEFLWYELLFPSPAEAPLVGGPSEQDGDKDERGFLDMKRLTGLGRILELGAGTGSLGILCADMFPPESRASWTVSDQFDLLAIIARNFSHNQIGFSTSGPRGSDREESGVLFSVEEIDWVEVEKQWLKTQDIHQPRVQGTQKKADRRARYDLILAVDCLYNESLILPLLRTIDHFASDESDGCCSRTGPTLVIVLSELRSSEVVEAFVRHWLALGPAWSIFRLPSSLLHRPYPSLNIANPHYVLWCAWKNRPSDPATLARTT
;
A
#
# COMPACT_ATOMS: atom_id res chain seq x y z
N MET A 1 -5.30 63.64 28.96
CA MET A 1 -4.23 63.14 28.07
C MET A 1 -4.81 61.96 27.33
N GLY A 2 -5.11 62.17 26.04
CA GLY A 2 -5.86 61.22 25.22
C GLY A 2 -4.96 60.11 24.66
N TYR A 3 -5.56 58.94 24.47
CA TYR A 3 -5.03 57.90 23.61
C TYR A 3 -6.10 57.54 22.58
N ASP A 4 -5.63 57.54 21.34
CA ASP A 4 -6.38 57.57 20.10
C ASP A 4 -6.83 56.18 19.66
N HIS A 5 -7.96 56.14 18.96
CA HIS A 5 -8.45 54.99 18.21
C HIS A 5 -7.79 54.96 16.83
N GLY A 6 -7.34 53.77 16.38
CA GLY A 6 -7.13 53.53 14.95
C GLY A 6 -6.20 52.37 14.64
N HIS A 7 -6.77 51.26 14.16
CA HIS A 7 -6.32 50.55 12.95
C HIS A 7 -7.14 49.27 12.74
N GLN A 8 -8.11 49.34 11.82
CA GLN A 8 -8.80 48.18 11.28
C GLN A 8 -9.16 48.49 9.82
N GLU A 9 -8.21 48.25 8.90
CA GLU A 9 -8.47 48.13 7.45
C GLU A 9 -7.17 47.71 6.73
N ALA A 10 -7.08 46.44 6.32
CA ALA A 10 -6.23 45.96 5.22
C ALA A 10 -6.42 44.44 5.03
N ALA A 11 -7.55 44.04 4.46
CA ALA A 11 -7.74 42.67 3.93
C ALA A 11 -8.86 42.66 2.88
N ASN A 12 -8.69 43.39 1.77
CA ASN A 12 -9.59 43.25 0.61
C ASN A 12 -9.00 43.68 -0.75
N GLU A 13 -7.68 43.66 -0.93
CA GLU A 13 -7.05 44.07 -2.21
C GLU A 13 -6.43 42.89 -3.02
N GLY A 14 -6.77 41.64 -2.72
CA GLY A 14 -6.14 40.47 -3.36
C GLY A 14 -6.78 39.98 -4.67
N LEU A 15 -8.01 40.38 -5.00
CA LEU A 15 -8.77 39.80 -6.13
C LEU A 15 -8.95 40.72 -7.34
N GLY A 16 -8.50 41.98 -7.26
CA GLY A 16 -8.64 42.96 -8.34
C GLY A 16 -7.59 42.86 -9.47
N GLY A 17 -6.44 42.24 -9.20
CA GLY A 17 -5.28 42.27 -10.11
C GLY A 17 -5.39 41.36 -11.34
N ALA A 18 -5.96 40.16 -11.20
CA ALA A 18 -6.05 39.20 -12.30
C ALA A 18 -7.02 39.64 -13.41
N GLY A 19 -8.09 40.37 -13.06
CA GLY A 19 -9.08 40.88 -14.01
C GLY A 19 -8.58 42.06 -14.86
N ALA A 20 -7.73 42.92 -14.28
CA ALA A 20 -7.18 44.09 -14.96
C ALA A 20 -6.13 43.71 -16.01
N TRP A 21 -5.31 42.69 -15.72
CA TRP A 21 -4.25 42.23 -16.63
C TRP A 21 -4.80 41.60 -17.92
N LEU A 22 -5.92 40.86 -17.84
CA LEU A 22 -6.55 40.23 -19.01
C LEU A 22 -7.41 41.20 -19.87
N CYS A 23 -7.99 42.25 -19.25
CA CYS A 23 -8.71 43.29 -19.99
C CYS A 23 -7.77 44.09 -20.90
N SER A 24 -6.51 44.27 -20.48
CA SER A 24 -5.47 44.92 -21.29
C SER A 24 -5.06 44.10 -22.53
N LEU A 25 -5.18 42.78 -22.50
CA LEU A 25 -4.78 41.89 -23.60
C LEU A 25 -5.87 41.71 -24.67
N THR A 26 -7.13 41.98 -24.34
CA THR A 26 -8.28 41.65 -25.21
C THR A 26 -9.10 42.85 -25.68
N GLY A 27 -8.89 44.05 -25.11
CA GLY A 27 -9.56 45.29 -25.53
C GLY A 27 -11.08 45.28 -25.39
N ARG A 28 -11.65 44.38 -24.57
CA ARG A 28 -13.11 44.22 -24.41
C ARG A 28 -13.54 44.49 -22.96
N GLY A 29 -14.62 45.26 -22.80
CA GLY A 29 -15.12 45.73 -21.50
C GLY A 29 -15.57 44.62 -20.53
N PRO A 30 -15.72 44.96 -19.23
CA PRO A 30 -15.81 44.02 -18.10
C PRO A 30 -16.97 43.01 -18.17
N MET A 31 -18.07 43.31 -18.85
CA MET A 31 -19.18 42.35 -19.02
C MET A 31 -18.83 41.15 -19.91
N LYS A 32 -17.87 41.26 -20.84
CA LYS A 32 -17.49 40.14 -21.72
C LYS A 32 -16.51 39.18 -21.04
N ALA A 33 -15.71 39.65 -20.09
CA ALA A 33 -14.80 38.80 -19.32
C ALA A 33 -15.56 37.78 -18.46
N GLN A 34 -16.65 38.19 -17.81
CA GLN A 34 -17.46 37.30 -16.96
C GLN A 34 -18.16 36.18 -17.75
N ALA A 35 -18.59 36.47 -19.00
CA ALA A 35 -19.11 35.46 -19.91
C ALA A 35 -18.02 34.46 -20.35
N ILE A 36 -16.81 34.94 -20.63
CA ILE A 36 -15.66 34.10 -20.98
C ILE A 36 -15.27 33.20 -19.80
N TYR A 37 -15.23 33.71 -18.57
CA TYR A 37 -14.95 32.89 -17.37
C TYR A 37 -16.02 31.83 -17.12
N LYS A 38 -17.31 32.15 -17.30
CA LYS A 38 -18.39 31.16 -17.22
C LYS A 38 -18.25 30.09 -18.30
N THR A 39 -17.94 30.47 -19.54
CA THR A 39 -17.74 29.51 -20.63
C THR A 39 -16.51 28.64 -20.42
N ILE A 40 -15.38 29.22 -19.99
CA ILE A 40 -14.15 28.45 -19.67
C ILE A 40 -14.41 27.52 -18.49
N GLY A 41 -15.10 27.98 -17.44
CA GLY A 41 -15.45 27.14 -16.29
C GLY A 41 -16.38 25.97 -16.64
N VAL A 42 -17.35 26.20 -17.55
CA VAL A 42 -18.21 25.14 -18.08
C VAL A 42 -17.42 24.17 -18.96
N VAL A 43 -16.57 24.66 -19.86
CA VAL A 43 -15.73 23.81 -20.72
C VAL A 43 -14.74 22.98 -19.91
N ILE A 44 -14.11 23.53 -18.87
CA ILE A 44 -13.21 22.77 -17.99
C ILE A 44 -13.98 21.74 -17.19
N ARG A 45 -15.15 22.10 -16.62
CA ARG A 45 -15.99 21.16 -15.87
C ARG A 45 -16.51 20.03 -16.75
N ASP A 46 -16.99 20.35 -17.95
CA ASP A 46 -17.47 19.38 -18.91
C ASP A 46 -16.32 18.52 -19.44
N PHE A 47 -15.13 19.08 -19.66
CA PHE A 47 -13.94 18.31 -20.04
C PHE A 47 -13.51 17.33 -18.93
N VAL A 48 -13.49 17.77 -17.67
CA VAL A 48 -13.18 16.92 -16.50
C VAL A 48 -14.24 15.83 -16.32
N ASN A 49 -15.53 16.17 -16.43
CA ASN A 49 -16.62 15.21 -16.34
C ASN A 49 -16.60 14.20 -17.51
N ILE A 50 -16.32 14.66 -18.74
CA ILE A 50 -16.19 13.79 -19.91
C ILE A 50 -15.01 12.83 -19.75
N GLN A 51 -13.88 13.25 -19.20
CA GLN A 51 -12.75 12.34 -18.95
C GLN A 51 -13.05 11.32 -17.84
N LEU A 52 -13.80 11.71 -16.80
CA LEU A 52 -14.18 10.80 -15.71
C LEU A 52 -15.24 9.77 -16.14
N THR A 53 -16.16 10.11 -17.05
CA THR A 53 -17.14 9.14 -17.60
C THR A 53 -16.52 8.05 -18.48
N ARG A 54 -15.25 8.21 -18.88
CA ARG A 54 -14.54 7.26 -19.77
C ARG A 54 -13.84 6.13 -19.05
N PHE A 55 -13.94 6.02 -17.73
CA PHE A 55 -13.31 4.94 -16.99
C PHE A 55 -14.29 4.28 -16.00
N GLU A 56 -14.39 2.95 -16.08
CA GLU A 56 -15.13 2.14 -15.13
C GLU A 56 -14.18 1.65 -14.04
N MET A 57 -14.52 1.96 -12.79
CA MET A 57 -13.77 1.50 -11.62
C MET A 57 -14.16 0.05 -11.32
N LYS A 58 -13.27 -0.89 -11.63
CA LYS A 58 -13.42 -2.28 -11.18
C LYS A 58 -12.55 -2.54 -9.98
N ILE A 59 -13.14 -3.02 -8.90
CA ILE A 59 -12.41 -3.31 -7.66
C ILE A 59 -11.57 -4.60 -7.86
N PRO A 60 -10.28 -4.60 -7.47
CA PRO A 60 -9.46 -5.80 -7.46
C PRO A 60 -10.09 -6.89 -6.61
N SER A 61 -10.05 -8.12 -7.11
CA SER A 61 -10.73 -9.23 -6.42
C SER A 61 -10.03 -9.73 -5.15
N LEU A 62 -8.85 -9.20 -4.86
CA LEU A 62 -8.13 -9.40 -3.60
C LEU A 62 -8.58 -8.41 -2.52
N LEU A 63 -9.22 -7.30 -2.87
CA LEU A 63 -9.68 -6.30 -1.92
C LEU A 63 -11.07 -6.68 -1.39
N THR A 64 -11.19 -6.89 -0.09
CA THR A 64 -12.46 -7.26 0.59
C THR A 64 -13.21 -6.05 1.13
N VAL A 65 -12.53 -4.91 1.25
CA VAL A 65 -13.12 -3.65 1.75
C VAL A 65 -13.68 -2.84 0.59
N SER A 66 -14.87 -2.28 0.82
CA SER A 66 -15.53 -1.44 -0.17
C SER A 66 -14.82 -0.07 -0.31
N PRO A 67 -14.69 0.50 -1.52
CA PRO A 67 -13.96 1.75 -1.74
C PRO A 67 -14.46 2.96 -0.95
N ASP A 68 -15.73 2.99 -0.55
CA ASP A 68 -16.30 4.05 0.31
C ASP A 68 -15.76 4.02 1.74
N ARG A 69 -15.18 2.90 2.18
CA ARG A 69 -14.47 2.77 3.46
C ARG A 69 -12.98 3.13 3.34
N LEU A 70 -12.51 3.47 2.15
CA LEU A 70 -11.14 3.90 1.90
C LEU A 70 -11.08 5.43 1.73
N VAL A 71 -9.95 6.04 2.05
CA VAL A 71 -9.76 7.49 1.82
C VAL A 71 -9.22 7.67 0.41
N ARG A 72 -10.04 8.22 -0.50
CA ARG A 72 -9.58 8.49 -1.86
C ARG A 72 -8.54 9.60 -1.85
N VAL A 73 -7.41 9.37 -2.52
CA VAL A 73 -6.37 10.39 -2.70
C VAL A 73 -6.64 11.12 -4.00
N THR A 74 -6.88 12.43 -3.92
CA THR A 74 -7.19 13.29 -5.07
C THR A 74 -6.29 14.49 -5.20
N ASP A 75 -5.66 14.90 -4.11
CA ASP A 75 -4.80 16.07 -4.04
C ASP A 75 -3.54 15.71 -3.23
N PRO A 76 -2.33 15.98 -3.77
CA PRO A 76 -1.09 15.62 -3.08
C PRO A 76 -0.89 16.45 -1.80
N ASP A 77 -1.29 17.72 -1.80
CA ASP A 77 -1.03 18.63 -0.69
C ASP A 77 -1.98 18.30 0.49
N GLU A 78 -3.25 18.00 0.20
CA GLU A 78 -4.23 17.54 1.21
C GLU A 78 -3.81 16.21 1.84
N GLU A 79 -3.32 15.26 1.05
CA GLU A 79 -2.87 13.96 1.56
C GLU A 79 -1.61 14.10 2.44
N VAL A 80 -0.62 14.87 2.00
CA VAL A 80 0.59 15.15 2.80
C VAL A 80 0.21 15.89 4.08
N PHE A 81 -0.66 16.90 4.00
CA PHE A 81 -1.15 17.61 5.16
C PHE A 81 -1.84 16.67 6.15
N ALA A 82 -2.73 15.78 5.68
CA ALA A 82 -3.43 14.82 6.53
C ALA A 82 -2.44 13.85 7.22
N LEU A 83 -1.47 13.32 6.48
CA LEU A 83 -0.47 12.38 7.00
C LEU A 83 0.43 13.03 8.04
N TYR A 84 1.02 14.18 7.74
CA TYR A 84 1.98 14.83 8.64
C TYR A 84 1.31 15.56 9.81
N THR A 85 0.06 16.02 9.66
CA THR A 85 -0.73 16.51 10.81
C THR A 85 -1.07 15.37 11.77
N GLY A 86 -1.45 14.19 11.26
CA GLY A 86 -1.66 12.99 12.07
C GLY A 86 -0.39 12.53 12.78
N LEU A 87 0.75 12.59 12.08
CA LEU A 87 2.06 12.28 12.63
C LEU A 87 2.45 13.23 13.77
N ALA A 88 2.31 14.55 13.55
CA ALA A 88 2.62 15.57 14.55
C ALA A 88 1.77 15.42 15.81
N GLY A 89 0.46 15.16 15.67
CA GLY A 89 -0.44 14.95 16.81
C GLY A 89 -0.15 13.69 17.62
N SER A 90 0.63 12.75 17.07
CA SER A 90 0.96 11.48 17.73
C SER A 90 2.29 11.50 18.47
N SER A 91 3.21 12.39 18.08
CA SER A 91 4.53 12.52 18.68
C SER A 91 4.48 12.94 20.16
N GLU A 92 3.45 13.68 20.58
CA GLU A 92 3.27 14.10 21.98
C GLU A 92 2.97 12.92 22.93
N CYS A 93 2.44 11.79 22.44
CA CYS A 93 2.16 10.60 23.24
C CYS A 93 3.30 9.55 23.24
N ALA A 94 4.29 9.66 22.35
CA ALA A 94 5.32 8.63 22.17
C ALA A 94 6.36 8.58 23.32
N THR A 95 6.57 9.72 24.01
CA THR A 95 7.63 9.84 25.03
C THR A 95 7.43 8.95 26.26
N GLU A 96 6.20 8.58 26.61
CA GLU A 96 5.92 7.67 27.74
C GLU A 96 5.81 6.19 27.31
N PHE A 97 5.34 5.91 26.09
CA PHE A 97 5.10 4.54 25.61
C PHE A 97 6.40 3.82 25.18
N ASP A 98 7.35 4.57 24.61
CA ASP A 98 8.62 3.99 24.14
C ASP A 98 9.61 3.71 25.28
N ALA A 99 9.55 4.48 26.38
CA ALA A 99 10.35 4.22 27.57
C ALA A 99 9.99 2.89 28.25
N ALA A 100 8.68 2.57 28.34
CA ALA A 100 8.21 1.33 28.95
C ALA A 100 8.49 0.07 28.09
N LYS A 101 8.48 0.20 26.75
CA LYS A 101 8.86 -0.90 25.86
C LYS A 101 10.38 -1.12 25.82
N SER A 102 11.19 -0.08 26.02
CA SER A 102 12.66 -0.21 26.06
C SER A 102 13.15 -1.20 27.14
N GLU A 103 12.47 -1.29 28.29
CA GLU A 103 12.80 -2.27 29.34
C GLU A 103 12.41 -3.72 28.98
N GLN A 104 11.39 -3.92 28.12
CA GLN A 104 11.05 -5.23 27.54
C GLN A 104 11.79 -5.52 26.21
N ALA A 105 12.47 -4.52 25.63
CA ALA A 105 13.11 -4.56 24.32
C ALA A 105 14.45 -5.33 24.28
N HIS A 106 14.84 -6.01 25.36
CA HIS A 106 15.85 -7.08 25.27
C HIS A 106 15.43 -8.23 24.32
N ARG A 107 14.20 -8.21 23.78
CA ARG A 107 13.72 -9.17 22.78
C ARG A 107 13.73 -8.66 21.33
N HIS A 108 13.84 -7.37 21.07
CA HIS A 108 14.02 -6.80 19.72
C HIS A 108 14.75 -5.44 19.81
N PRO A 109 15.96 -5.28 19.25
CA PRO A 109 16.65 -3.99 19.27
C PRO A 109 15.89 -3.03 18.36
N THR A 110 15.09 -2.15 18.95
CA THR A 110 14.39 -1.08 18.23
C THR A 110 14.78 0.23 18.90
N GLN A 111 15.99 0.70 18.57
CA GLN A 111 16.37 2.05 18.97
C GLN A 111 15.54 3.05 18.15
N VAL A 112 14.70 3.82 18.85
CA VAL A 112 13.98 4.96 18.30
C VAL A 112 15.02 5.97 17.81
N GLY A 113 15.02 6.27 16.50
CA GLY A 113 15.96 7.19 15.85
C GLY A 113 16.88 6.58 14.79
N SER A 114 16.88 5.26 14.58
CA SER A 114 17.54 4.65 13.41
C SER A 114 16.76 4.94 12.11
N LEU A 115 17.42 4.90 10.95
CA LEU A 115 16.83 5.08 9.60
C LEU A 115 15.80 3.98 9.24
N GLY A 116 15.00 3.43 10.16
CA GLY A 116 13.98 2.40 9.89
C GLY A 116 14.46 0.97 9.81
N PHE A 117 15.76 0.71 9.92
CA PHE A 117 16.29 -0.64 9.92
C PHE A 117 16.37 -1.21 11.35
N VAL A 118 16.37 -2.55 11.45
CA VAL A 118 16.29 -3.28 12.74
C VAL A 118 17.57 -3.22 13.55
N ASP A 119 18.75 -3.36 12.93
CA ASP A 119 20.04 -3.30 13.62
C ASP A 119 21.16 -2.97 12.61
N SER A 120 21.83 -1.82 12.74
CA SER A 120 22.95 -1.44 11.85
C SER A 120 24.27 -2.09 12.22
N GLY A 121 24.40 -2.66 13.41
CA GLY A 121 25.67 -3.15 13.93
C GLY A 121 25.95 -4.60 13.55
N ALA A 122 24.91 -5.37 13.24
CA ALA A 122 25.01 -6.81 13.05
C ALA A 122 24.88 -7.21 11.58
N SER A 123 25.85 -7.99 11.08
CA SER A 123 25.77 -8.61 9.74
C SER A 123 24.70 -9.71 9.64
N ARG A 124 24.11 -10.10 10.78
CA ARG A 124 23.00 -11.04 10.88
C ARG A 124 21.96 -10.51 11.85
N VAL A 125 20.70 -10.58 11.45
CA VAL A 125 19.57 -10.16 12.26
C VAL A 125 18.61 -11.34 12.43
N ALA A 126 18.40 -11.74 13.67
CA ALA A 126 17.38 -12.72 14.02
C ALA A 126 16.05 -12.00 14.23
N ILE A 127 15.02 -12.43 13.50
CA ILE A 127 13.66 -11.87 13.59
C ILE A 127 12.75 -12.97 14.10
N ARG A 128 11.89 -12.60 15.06
CA ARG A 128 10.89 -13.48 15.63
C ARG A 128 9.54 -12.76 15.61
N LEU A 129 8.54 -13.36 14.96
CA LEU A 129 7.16 -12.89 14.98
C LEU A 129 6.34 -13.84 15.83
N GLU A 130 5.69 -13.31 16.87
CA GLU A 130 4.81 -14.09 17.73
C GLU A 130 3.35 -13.66 17.51
N ILE A 131 2.64 -14.38 16.65
CA ILE A 131 1.28 -14.07 16.24
C ILE A 131 0.29 -14.78 17.16
N ARG A 132 -0.42 -14.00 17.98
CA ARG A 132 -1.36 -14.51 19.00
C ARG A 132 -2.79 -14.06 18.73
N ALA A 133 -3.74 -14.92 19.08
CA ALA A 133 -5.17 -14.64 18.93
C ALA A 133 -5.63 -13.53 19.89
N PRO A 134 -6.51 -12.61 19.46
CA PRO A 134 -7.00 -11.51 20.29
C PRO A 134 -7.51 -12.01 21.64
N PRO A 135 -7.19 -11.33 22.75
CA PRO A 135 -7.74 -11.70 24.04
C PRO A 135 -9.28 -11.63 23.94
N PRO A 136 -10.01 -12.62 24.48
CA PRO A 136 -11.45 -12.61 24.43
C PRO A 136 -11.96 -11.32 25.08
N GLN A 137 -12.73 -10.53 24.35
CA GLN A 137 -13.30 -9.30 24.89
C GLN A 137 -14.12 -9.64 26.15
N PRO A 138 -14.00 -8.87 27.24
CA PRO A 138 -14.83 -9.06 28.41
C PRO A 138 -16.29 -8.83 28.00
N THR A 139 -17.04 -9.92 27.86
CA THR A 139 -18.49 -9.81 27.62
C THR A 139 -19.11 -9.24 28.89
N ASP A 140 -19.48 -7.97 28.86
CA ASP A 140 -20.30 -7.31 29.88
C ASP A 140 -21.71 -7.90 29.86
N ARG A 141 -21.86 -9.16 30.27
CA ARG A 141 -23.17 -9.72 30.55
C ARG A 141 -23.60 -9.21 31.92
N PRO A 142 -24.75 -8.51 32.01
CA PRO A 142 -25.27 -8.05 33.29
C PRO A 142 -25.45 -9.25 34.22
N ALA A 143 -25.12 -9.05 35.50
CA ALA A 143 -25.07 -10.05 36.54
C ALA A 143 -26.46 -10.67 36.83
N GLY A 144 -26.93 -11.55 35.94
CA GLY A 144 -28.18 -12.28 36.08
C GLY A 144 -27.97 -13.66 36.68
N THR A 145 -28.36 -13.82 37.95
CA THR A 145 -28.65 -15.05 38.70
C THR A 145 -27.52 -16.07 38.94
N VAL A 146 -27.24 -16.28 40.23
CA VAL A 146 -26.04 -16.89 40.85
C VAL A 146 -26.00 -18.43 40.83
N GLN A 147 -26.94 -19.14 40.21
CA GLN A 147 -27.04 -20.59 40.40
C GLN A 147 -26.43 -21.39 39.21
N ASN A 148 -25.47 -22.28 39.53
CA ASN A 148 -24.79 -23.28 38.67
C ASN A 148 -23.41 -22.93 38.05
N ARG A 149 -22.44 -22.47 38.86
CA ARG A 149 -21.07 -22.12 38.40
C ARG A 149 -19.96 -23.19 38.53
N ARG A 150 -20.23 -24.43 38.98
CA ARG A 150 -19.12 -25.39 39.27
C ARG A 150 -18.72 -26.35 38.14
N ALA A 151 -19.54 -26.56 37.10
CA ALA A 151 -19.22 -27.53 36.03
C ALA A 151 -18.56 -26.94 34.77
N ALA A 152 -18.69 -25.62 34.51
CA ALA A 152 -18.24 -25.01 33.25
C ALA A 152 -16.76 -24.56 33.23
N ARG A 153 -16.02 -24.67 34.36
CA ARG A 153 -14.64 -24.17 34.47
C ARG A 153 -13.56 -25.11 33.90
N ARG A 154 -13.89 -26.38 33.60
CA ARG A 154 -12.88 -27.38 33.18
C ARG A 154 -12.80 -27.64 31.67
N ALA A 155 -13.76 -27.15 30.88
CA ALA A 155 -13.81 -27.41 29.43
C ALA A 155 -13.23 -26.29 28.55
N LYS A 156 -12.93 -25.10 29.11
CA LYS A 156 -12.53 -23.92 28.30
C LYS A 156 -11.02 -23.66 28.22
N ALA A 157 -10.19 -24.50 28.85
CA ALA A 157 -8.74 -24.32 28.89
C ALA A 157 -7.97 -25.09 27.80
N CYS A 158 -8.65 -25.88 26.95
CA CYS A 158 -7.96 -26.80 26.03
C CYS A 158 -8.12 -26.49 24.53
N SER A 159 -8.83 -25.43 24.10
CA SER A 159 -9.02 -25.18 22.65
C SER A 159 -8.43 -23.87 22.11
N SER A 160 -7.82 -23.01 22.94
CA SER A 160 -7.32 -21.71 22.48
C SER A 160 -5.85 -21.71 22.03
N SER A 161 -5.13 -22.83 22.16
CA SER A 161 -3.71 -22.93 21.80
C SER A 161 -3.46 -23.30 20.33
N GLN A 162 -4.49 -23.56 19.53
CA GLN A 162 -4.32 -24.17 18.21
C GLN A 162 -3.97 -23.18 17.08
N ASN A 163 -4.08 -21.86 17.28
CA ASN A 163 -3.91 -20.89 16.19
C ASN A 163 -2.79 -19.85 16.39
N ALA A 164 -1.99 -19.96 17.46
CA ALA A 164 -0.81 -19.11 17.60
C ALA A 164 0.30 -19.58 16.67
N ARG A 165 1.05 -18.65 16.07
CA ARG A 165 2.21 -18.94 15.22
C ARG A 165 3.43 -18.20 15.74
N ASP A 166 4.55 -18.91 15.75
CA ASP A 166 5.87 -18.35 16.06
C ASP A 166 6.74 -18.55 14.83
N ILE A 167 7.17 -17.44 14.23
CA ILE A 167 7.96 -17.42 13.01
C ILE A 167 9.34 -16.91 13.40
N GLN A 168 10.37 -17.70 13.15
CA GLN A 168 11.74 -17.33 13.47
C GLN A 168 12.61 -17.46 12.22
N VAL A 169 13.25 -16.37 11.83
CA VAL A 169 14.14 -16.33 10.66
C VAL A 169 15.44 -15.64 11.03
N GLU A 170 16.51 -15.97 10.33
CA GLU A 170 17.79 -15.26 10.43
C GLU A 170 18.12 -14.67 9.05
N LEU A 171 18.32 -13.37 8.99
CA LEU A 171 18.63 -12.65 7.76
C LEU A 171 20.06 -12.14 7.81
N LYS A 172 20.78 -12.30 6.71
CA LYS A 172 22.10 -11.69 6.51
C LYS A 172 21.90 -10.31 5.88
N GLN A 173 22.70 -9.36 6.35
CA GLN A 173 22.76 -7.99 5.88
C GLN A 173 24.19 -7.62 5.48
N ASP A 174 24.32 -6.63 4.61
CA ASP A 174 25.60 -5.98 4.35
C ASP A 174 25.58 -4.56 4.94
N ILE A 175 25.94 -4.48 6.23
CA ILE A 175 25.98 -3.23 7.01
C ILE A 175 27.02 -2.23 6.52
N PHE A 176 27.96 -2.68 5.69
CA PHE A 176 28.99 -1.81 5.11
C PHE A 176 28.55 -1.23 3.78
N ALA A 177 27.58 -1.85 3.10
CA ALA A 177 27.05 -1.38 1.84
C ALA A 177 26.63 0.09 1.88
N THR A 178 25.92 0.49 2.94
CA THR A 178 25.44 1.87 3.14
C THR A 178 26.57 2.89 3.25
N ASN A 179 27.77 2.47 3.64
CA ASN A 179 28.93 3.35 3.83
C ASN A 179 29.78 3.48 2.55
N TYR A 180 29.79 2.45 1.70
CA TYR A 180 30.69 2.39 0.53
C TYR A 180 29.96 2.50 -0.82
N ARG A 181 28.64 2.24 -0.86
CA ARG A 181 27.80 2.34 -2.06
C ARG A 181 26.74 3.41 -1.83
N SER A 182 26.92 4.56 -2.46
CA SER A 182 25.95 5.66 -2.38
C SER A 182 24.58 5.19 -2.87
N GLY A 183 23.56 5.36 -2.02
CA GLY A 183 22.18 4.95 -2.32
C GLY A 183 21.86 3.48 -2.04
N ASP A 184 22.82 2.65 -1.60
CA ASP A 184 22.51 1.28 -1.19
C ASP A 184 21.82 1.27 0.17
N THR A 185 20.52 1.05 0.11
CA THR A 185 19.60 0.95 1.24
C THR A 185 18.94 -0.44 1.28
N GLY A 186 19.03 -1.23 0.21
CA GLY A 186 18.41 -2.55 0.14
C GLY A 186 19.23 -3.66 0.79
N SER A 187 20.50 -3.40 1.15
CA SER A 187 21.36 -4.37 1.83
C SER A 187 21.03 -4.59 3.32
N ILE A 188 20.07 -3.86 3.89
CA ILE A 188 19.63 -3.93 5.30
C ILE A 188 18.15 -4.30 5.41
N VAL A 189 17.73 -4.80 6.58
CA VAL A 189 16.32 -5.17 6.82
C VAL A 189 15.53 -3.98 7.36
N TRP A 190 14.46 -3.64 6.64
CA TRP A 190 13.55 -2.56 6.98
C TRP A 190 12.43 -3.03 7.91
N ARG A 191 12.08 -2.20 8.91
CA ARG A 191 11.00 -2.46 9.87
C ARG A 191 9.64 -2.60 9.18
N ALA A 192 9.39 -1.83 8.11
CA ALA A 192 8.13 -1.87 7.37
C ALA A 192 7.81 -3.28 6.84
N SER A 193 8.81 -4.00 6.31
CA SER A 193 8.65 -5.39 5.83
C SER A 193 8.24 -6.34 6.96
N ILE A 194 8.79 -6.15 8.16
CA ILE A 194 8.47 -6.96 9.35
C ILE A 194 7.05 -6.68 9.82
N HIS A 195 6.68 -5.41 9.94
CA HIS A 195 5.33 -5.01 10.37
C HIS A 195 4.27 -5.47 9.36
N LEU A 196 4.57 -5.40 8.06
CA LEU A 196 3.65 -5.91 7.04
C LEU A 196 3.52 -7.43 7.11
N ALA A 197 4.62 -8.17 7.31
CA ALA A 197 4.56 -9.61 7.49
C ALA A 197 3.70 -10.01 8.71
N GLU A 198 3.92 -9.34 9.85
CA GLU A 198 3.13 -9.55 11.07
C GLU A 198 1.63 -9.29 10.81
N PHE A 199 1.32 -8.20 10.09
CA PHE A 199 -0.04 -7.87 9.69
C PHE A 199 -0.67 -8.93 8.79
N LEU A 200 0.02 -9.37 7.73
CA LEU A 200 -0.48 -10.39 6.82
C LEU A 200 -0.74 -11.72 7.53
N TRP A 201 0.13 -12.12 8.47
CA TRP A 201 -0.09 -13.28 9.31
C TRP A 201 -1.31 -13.13 10.22
N TYR A 202 -1.50 -11.95 10.80
CA TYR A 202 -2.66 -11.67 11.64
C TYR A 202 -3.97 -11.81 10.83
N GLU A 203 -4.02 -11.21 9.64
CA GLU A 203 -5.17 -11.30 8.71
C GLU A 203 -5.45 -12.75 8.31
N LEU A 204 -4.41 -13.56 8.12
CA LEU A 204 -4.53 -14.97 7.73
C LEU A 204 -5.07 -15.84 8.88
N LEU A 205 -4.56 -15.67 10.10
CA LEU A 205 -4.86 -16.54 11.24
C LEU A 205 -6.13 -16.15 11.99
N PHE A 206 -6.46 -14.87 11.97
CA PHE A 206 -7.62 -14.31 12.67
C PHE A 206 -8.51 -13.52 11.71
N PRO A 207 -9.01 -14.16 10.63
CA PRO A 207 -9.90 -13.51 9.70
C PRO A 207 -11.16 -13.08 10.44
N SER A 208 -11.57 -11.85 10.22
CA SER A 208 -12.76 -11.30 10.84
C SER A 208 -13.98 -12.09 10.38
N PRO A 209 -14.90 -12.45 11.28
CA PRO A 209 -16.05 -13.27 10.92
C PRO A 209 -16.88 -12.54 9.86
N ALA A 210 -17.01 -13.16 8.68
CA ALA A 210 -17.62 -12.55 7.51
C ALA A 210 -19.09 -12.15 7.72
N GLU A 211 -19.78 -12.80 8.65
CA GLU A 211 -21.21 -12.60 8.93
C GLU A 211 -21.52 -13.05 10.36
N ALA A 212 -21.41 -12.16 11.36
CA ALA A 212 -22.36 -12.27 12.45
C ALA A 212 -23.70 -11.80 11.88
N PRO A 213 -24.73 -12.64 11.82
CA PRO A 213 -26.01 -12.26 11.22
C PRO A 213 -26.50 -10.99 11.94
N LEU A 214 -26.90 -9.99 11.15
CA LEU A 214 -27.49 -8.71 11.56
C LEU A 214 -28.83 -8.93 12.28
N VAL A 215 -28.83 -9.72 13.35
CA VAL A 215 -29.97 -9.94 14.23
C VAL A 215 -29.96 -8.81 15.24
N GLY A 216 -30.28 -7.61 14.76
CA GLY A 216 -30.30 -6.38 15.55
C GLY A 216 -30.29 -5.21 14.59
N GLY A 217 -31.36 -4.42 14.59
CA GLY A 217 -31.55 -3.33 13.64
C GLY A 217 -30.47 -2.24 13.70
N PRO A 218 -30.58 -1.22 12.82
CA PRO A 218 -29.62 -0.12 12.72
C PRO A 218 -29.64 0.71 14.02
N SER A 219 -28.80 0.36 14.99
CA SER A 219 -28.46 1.25 16.08
C SER A 219 -27.35 2.17 15.59
N GLU A 220 -27.73 3.39 15.17
CA GLU A 220 -26.86 4.48 14.69
C GLU A 220 -25.82 4.99 15.72
N GLN A 221 -25.60 4.28 16.84
CA GLN A 221 -24.75 4.77 17.94
C GLN A 221 -23.55 3.89 18.29
N ASP A 222 -23.42 2.69 17.75
CA ASP A 222 -22.19 1.91 17.94
C ASP A 222 -21.26 2.13 16.75
N GLY A 223 -20.23 2.96 17.01
CA GLY A 223 -19.14 3.24 16.08
C GLY A 223 -18.64 1.94 15.43
N ASP A 224 -18.81 1.91 14.12
CA ASP A 224 -18.53 0.88 13.15
C ASP A 224 -17.15 0.22 13.34
N LYS A 225 -17.06 -0.72 14.29
CA LYS A 225 -15.93 -1.65 14.42
C LYS A 225 -16.13 -2.80 13.46
N ASP A 226 -16.24 -2.49 12.17
CA ASP A 226 -16.20 -3.50 11.13
C ASP A 226 -14.74 -3.96 11.00
N GLU A 227 -14.37 -4.90 11.88
CA GLU A 227 -13.04 -5.49 12.04
C GLU A 227 -12.58 -6.28 10.82
N ARG A 228 -13.34 -6.29 9.70
CA ARG A 228 -13.01 -7.00 8.46
C ARG A 228 -11.61 -6.67 7.98
N GLY A 229 -10.84 -7.73 7.76
CA GLY A 229 -9.60 -7.66 7.03
C GLY A 229 -9.80 -7.07 5.63
N PHE A 230 -8.78 -6.40 5.09
CA PHE A 230 -8.89 -5.72 3.79
C PHE A 230 -8.43 -6.56 2.60
N LEU A 231 -7.80 -7.71 2.86
CA LEU A 231 -7.36 -8.66 1.84
C LEU A 231 -8.12 -9.98 1.95
N ASP A 232 -8.47 -10.55 0.79
CA ASP A 232 -8.88 -11.95 0.68
C ASP A 232 -7.65 -12.84 0.83
N MET A 233 -7.28 -13.11 2.08
CA MET A 233 -6.10 -13.90 2.41
C MET A 233 -6.17 -15.32 1.87
N LYS A 234 -7.37 -15.91 1.79
CA LYS A 234 -7.57 -17.26 1.23
C LYS A 234 -7.22 -17.29 -0.25
N ARG A 235 -7.64 -16.26 -0.99
CA ARG A 235 -7.30 -16.12 -2.40
C ARG A 235 -5.82 -15.81 -2.59
N LEU A 236 -5.28 -14.90 -1.78
CA LEU A 236 -3.87 -14.50 -1.84
C LEU A 236 -2.95 -15.72 -1.65
N THR A 237 -3.17 -16.50 -0.59
CA THR A 237 -2.34 -17.68 -0.28
C THR A 237 -2.67 -18.90 -1.13
N GLY A 238 -3.87 -18.99 -1.71
CA GLY A 238 -4.27 -20.13 -2.54
C GLY A 238 -3.86 -20.01 -4.01
N LEU A 239 -4.01 -18.83 -4.61
CA LEU A 239 -3.89 -18.62 -6.06
C LEU A 239 -3.18 -17.32 -6.45
N GLY A 240 -2.85 -16.46 -5.49
CA GLY A 240 -2.35 -15.10 -5.77
C GLY A 240 -0.97 -15.09 -6.43
N ARG A 241 -0.79 -14.20 -7.40
CA ARG A 241 0.52 -13.90 -8.00
C ARG A 241 1.01 -12.56 -7.47
N ILE A 242 2.04 -12.61 -6.64
CA ILE A 242 2.57 -11.47 -5.91
C ILE A 242 3.89 -11.06 -6.55
N LEU A 243 4.04 -9.77 -6.84
CA LEU A 243 5.31 -9.15 -7.18
C LEU A 243 5.73 -8.22 -6.05
N GLU A 244 6.87 -8.45 -5.44
CA GLU A 244 7.49 -7.55 -4.48
C GLU A 244 8.61 -6.76 -5.19
N LEU A 245 8.42 -5.45 -5.30
CA LEU A 245 9.40 -4.51 -5.84
C LEU A 245 10.29 -3.98 -4.72
N GLY A 246 11.59 -3.95 -4.94
CA GLY A 246 12.55 -3.36 -3.98
C GLY A 246 12.63 -4.19 -2.70
N ALA A 247 12.72 -5.52 -2.86
CA ALA A 247 12.67 -6.47 -1.75
C ALA A 247 13.87 -6.36 -0.77
N GLY A 248 14.95 -5.69 -1.18
CA GLY A 248 16.17 -5.50 -0.43
C GLY A 248 16.83 -6.83 -0.08
N THR A 249 16.68 -7.24 1.18
CA THR A 249 17.19 -8.50 1.71
C THR A 249 16.28 -9.71 1.44
N GLY A 250 15.09 -9.50 0.86
CA GLY A 250 14.05 -10.51 0.66
C GLY A 250 13.24 -10.81 1.93
N SER A 251 13.33 -9.94 2.95
CA SER A 251 12.81 -10.20 4.29
C SER A 251 11.30 -10.48 4.33
N LEU A 252 10.49 -9.73 3.58
CA LEU A 252 9.03 -9.90 3.56
C LEU A 252 8.64 -11.26 2.98
N GLY A 253 9.14 -11.60 1.78
CA GLY A 253 8.91 -12.90 1.17
C GLY A 253 9.33 -14.07 2.07
N ILE A 254 10.45 -13.95 2.78
CA ILE A 254 10.93 -14.97 3.73
C ILE A 254 10.02 -15.09 4.95
N LEU A 255 9.61 -13.98 5.56
CA LEU A 255 8.71 -13.98 6.72
C LEU A 255 7.31 -14.51 6.39
N CYS A 256 6.89 -14.39 5.13
CA CYS A 256 5.59 -14.85 4.64
C CYS A 256 5.62 -16.27 4.04
N ALA A 257 6.77 -16.94 3.98
CA ALA A 257 6.93 -18.21 3.27
C ALA A 257 5.95 -19.31 3.70
N ASP A 258 5.72 -19.44 5.01
CA ASP A 258 4.84 -20.47 5.56
C ASP A 258 3.35 -20.12 5.53
N MET A 259 2.97 -18.96 4.98
CA MET A 259 1.56 -18.58 4.80
C MET A 259 0.86 -19.43 3.72
N PHE A 260 1.64 -20.04 2.83
CA PHE A 260 1.15 -20.73 1.65
C PHE A 260 1.00 -22.23 1.95
N PRO A 261 -0.21 -22.79 1.84
CA PRO A 261 -0.40 -24.21 2.07
C PRO A 261 0.26 -25.05 0.96
N PRO A 262 0.58 -26.33 1.20
CA PRO A 262 1.27 -27.18 0.22
C PRO A 262 0.55 -27.31 -1.13
N GLU A 263 -0.78 -27.23 -1.13
CA GLU A 263 -1.62 -27.25 -2.34
C GLU A 263 -1.75 -25.89 -3.04
N SER A 264 -1.09 -24.87 -2.52
CA SER A 264 -1.13 -23.52 -3.09
C SER A 264 -0.62 -23.51 -4.53
N ARG A 265 -1.32 -22.76 -5.37
CA ARG A 265 -0.85 -22.36 -6.71
C ARG A 265 -0.47 -20.89 -6.75
N ALA A 266 -0.38 -20.26 -5.59
CA ALA A 266 0.14 -18.91 -5.48
C ALA A 266 1.61 -18.87 -5.94
N SER A 267 2.10 -17.67 -6.16
CA SER A 267 3.50 -17.44 -6.45
C SER A 267 3.93 -16.07 -5.95
N TRP A 268 5.18 -15.98 -5.50
CA TRP A 268 5.77 -14.74 -5.03
C TRP A 268 7.08 -14.48 -5.75
N THR A 269 7.09 -13.45 -6.58
CA THR A 269 8.30 -12.94 -7.25
C THR A 269 8.91 -11.86 -6.37
N VAL A 270 10.07 -12.15 -5.79
CA VAL A 270 10.88 -11.23 -4.98
C VAL A 270 11.88 -10.55 -5.91
N SER A 271 11.76 -9.24 -6.11
CA SER A 271 12.55 -8.53 -7.11
C SER A 271 13.31 -7.33 -6.57
N ASP A 272 14.48 -7.10 -7.15
CA ASP A 272 15.32 -5.94 -6.88
C ASP A 272 16.33 -5.71 -8.02
N GLN A 273 17.18 -4.69 -7.89
CA GLN A 273 18.34 -4.48 -8.75
C GLN A 273 19.35 -5.63 -8.64
N PHE A 274 20.15 -5.81 -9.70
CA PHE A 274 21.10 -6.92 -9.84
C PHE A 274 21.98 -7.17 -8.62
N ASP A 275 22.52 -6.09 -8.03
CA ASP A 275 23.45 -6.16 -6.90
C ASP A 275 22.85 -6.80 -5.64
N LEU A 276 21.52 -6.81 -5.49
CA LEU A 276 20.84 -7.37 -4.32
C LEU A 276 20.36 -8.81 -4.52
N LEU A 277 20.36 -9.34 -5.74
CA LEU A 277 19.90 -10.70 -6.00
C LEU A 277 20.71 -11.75 -5.24
N ALA A 278 22.03 -11.54 -5.10
CA ALA A 278 22.89 -12.44 -4.37
C ALA A 278 22.58 -12.52 -2.87
N ILE A 279 22.23 -11.39 -2.23
CA ILE A 279 21.86 -11.38 -0.81
C ILE A 279 20.47 -11.98 -0.59
N ILE A 280 19.52 -11.70 -1.48
CA ILE A 280 18.17 -12.31 -1.46
C ILE A 280 18.29 -13.83 -1.57
N ALA A 281 18.96 -14.34 -2.60
CA ALA A 281 19.15 -15.77 -2.82
C ALA A 281 19.83 -16.45 -1.61
N ARG A 282 20.82 -15.78 -1.01
CA ARG A 282 21.52 -16.28 0.19
C ARG A 282 20.58 -16.36 1.39
N ASN A 283 19.72 -15.37 1.60
CA ASN A 283 18.76 -15.37 2.70
C ASN A 283 17.67 -16.43 2.52
N PHE A 284 17.16 -16.62 1.30
CA PHE A 284 16.24 -17.71 0.98
C PHE A 284 16.86 -19.09 1.27
N SER A 285 18.08 -19.31 0.77
CA SER A 285 18.82 -20.56 0.98
C SER A 285 19.10 -20.82 2.46
N HIS A 286 19.47 -19.78 3.21
CA HIS A 286 19.77 -19.86 4.64
C HIS A 286 18.55 -20.25 5.47
N ASN A 287 17.36 -19.77 5.09
CA ASN A 287 16.10 -20.10 5.74
C ASN A 287 15.40 -21.31 5.12
N GLN A 288 16.10 -22.09 4.27
CA GLN A 288 15.62 -23.33 3.65
C GLN A 288 14.35 -23.16 2.79
N ILE A 289 14.15 -21.97 2.23
CA ILE A 289 13.02 -21.67 1.35
C ILE A 289 13.45 -21.94 -0.08
N GLY A 290 12.77 -22.86 -0.76
CA GLY A 290 13.01 -23.17 -2.17
C GLY A 290 12.60 -22.00 -3.06
N PHE A 291 13.47 -21.60 -4.00
CA PHE A 291 13.22 -20.52 -4.94
C PHE A 291 13.79 -20.84 -6.33
N SER A 292 13.27 -20.16 -7.36
CA SER A 292 13.79 -20.19 -8.72
C SER A 292 14.45 -18.85 -9.06
N THR A 293 15.62 -18.90 -9.69
CA THR A 293 16.22 -17.73 -10.38
C THR A 293 15.88 -17.70 -11.87
N SER A 294 15.31 -18.79 -12.38
CA SER A 294 14.83 -18.86 -13.75
C SER A 294 13.50 -18.11 -13.78
N GLY A 295 13.47 -16.95 -14.46
CA GLY A 295 12.24 -16.21 -14.67
C GLY A 295 11.15 -17.09 -15.30
N PRO A 296 9.87 -16.68 -15.21
CA PRO A 296 8.73 -17.51 -15.58
C PRO A 296 8.71 -17.80 -17.10
N ARG A 297 9.44 -18.82 -17.55
CA ARG A 297 9.21 -19.43 -18.86
C ARG A 297 7.90 -20.19 -18.77
N GLY A 298 6.87 -19.66 -19.44
CA GLY A 298 5.45 -19.98 -19.24
C GLY A 298 5.00 -21.43 -19.50
N SER A 299 5.90 -22.37 -19.74
CA SER A 299 5.60 -23.82 -19.85
C SER A 299 6.08 -24.65 -18.66
N ASP A 300 7.14 -24.22 -17.94
CA ASP A 300 7.85 -25.13 -17.03
C ASP A 300 7.47 -24.91 -15.55
N ARG A 301 6.68 -23.86 -15.27
CA ARG A 301 6.33 -23.48 -13.88
C ARG A 301 5.27 -24.39 -13.24
N GLU A 302 4.40 -25.02 -14.04
CA GLU A 302 3.43 -25.99 -13.48
C GLU A 302 4.12 -27.26 -12.95
N GLU A 303 5.36 -27.54 -13.35
CA GLU A 303 6.05 -28.78 -13.00
C GLU A 303 7.00 -28.63 -11.79
N SER A 304 7.54 -27.43 -11.54
CA SER A 304 8.57 -27.27 -10.49
C SER A 304 8.01 -27.18 -9.06
N GLY A 305 6.74 -26.81 -8.89
CA GLY A 305 6.12 -26.62 -7.57
C GLY A 305 6.78 -25.51 -6.72
N VAL A 306 7.69 -24.71 -7.30
CA VAL A 306 8.42 -23.68 -6.57
C VAL A 306 7.57 -22.42 -6.46
N LEU A 307 7.23 -22.07 -5.22
CA LEU A 307 6.40 -20.94 -4.85
C LEU A 307 7.10 -19.58 -5.08
N PHE A 308 8.39 -19.50 -4.77
CA PHE A 308 9.16 -18.26 -4.81
C PHE A 308 10.04 -18.15 -6.06
N SER A 309 10.10 -16.97 -6.67
CA SER A 309 11.14 -16.63 -7.65
C SER A 309 11.90 -15.38 -7.22
N VAL A 310 13.19 -15.33 -7.58
CA VAL A 310 14.07 -14.19 -7.36
C VAL A 310 14.48 -13.65 -8.72
N GLU A 311 14.14 -12.41 -9.02
CA GLU A 311 14.26 -11.83 -10.37
C GLU A 311 14.82 -10.41 -10.33
N GLU A 312 15.58 -10.04 -11.36
CA GLU A 312 16.07 -8.67 -11.54
C GLU A 312 14.94 -7.78 -12.07
N ILE A 313 14.66 -6.68 -11.37
CA ILE A 313 13.83 -5.59 -11.88
C ILE A 313 14.51 -4.26 -11.52
N ASP A 314 15.30 -3.74 -12.46
CA ASP A 314 15.86 -2.39 -12.39
C ASP A 314 14.81 -1.36 -12.86
N TRP A 315 14.32 -0.55 -11.92
CA TRP A 315 13.28 0.46 -12.21
C TRP A 315 13.73 1.51 -13.21
N VAL A 316 15.01 1.90 -13.16
CA VAL A 316 15.58 2.92 -14.06
C VAL A 316 15.66 2.36 -15.48
N GLU A 317 16.00 1.08 -15.63
CA GLU A 317 15.98 0.44 -16.95
C GLU A 317 14.55 0.28 -17.49
N VAL A 318 13.58 -0.06 -16.65
CA VAL A 318 12.16 -0.08 -17.04
C VAL A 318 11.69 1.31 -17.50
N GLU A 319 12.06 2.38 -16.79
CA GLU A 319 11.74 3.75 -17.19
C GLU A 319 12.38 4.13 -18.53
N LYS A 320 13.67 3.83 -18.74
CA LYS A 320 14.35 4.08 -20.02
C LYS A 320 13.62 3.40 -21.18
N GLN A 321 13.15 2.17 -20.99
CA GLN A 321 12.38 1.45 -22.00
C GLN A 321 10.99 2.08 -22.21
N TRP A 322 10.36 2.53 -21.13
CA TRP A 322 9.08 3.23 -21.19
C TRP A 322 9.17 4.53 -21.99
N LEU A 323 10.20 5.35 -21.73
CA LEU A 323 10.45 6.62 -22.45
C LEU A 323 10.71 6.41 -23.94
N LYS A 324 11.55 5.41 -24.29
CA LYS A 324 11.79 5.02 -25.70
C LYS A 324 10.51 4.64 -26.43
N THR A 325 9.54 4.06 -25.72
CA THR A 325 8.25 3.64 -26.30
C THR A 325 7.29 4.82 -26.50
N GLN A 326 7.42 5.89 -25.70
CA GLN A 326 6.59 7.10 -25.82
C GLN A 326 7.01 8.00 -26.98
N ASP A 327 8.32 8.14 -27.24
CA ASP A 327 8.85 9.01 -28.30
C ASP A 327 8.50 8.52 -29.71
N ILE A 328 8.19 7.24 -29.85
CA ILE A 328 7.69 6.68 -31.09
C ILE A 328 6.18 6.94 -31.10
N HIS A 329 5.74 8.00 -31.78
CA HIS A 329 4.34 8.27 -32.15
C HIS A 329 3.69 7.17 -33.03
N GLN A 330 4.07 5.91 -32.88
CA GLN A 330 3.34 4.82 -33.49
C GLN A 330 2.06 4.64 -32.68
N PRO A 331 0.88 4.81 -33.30
CA PRO A 331 -0.35 4.36 -32.68
C PRO A 331 -0.12 2.91 -32.29
N ARG A 332 -0.46 2.55 -31.05
CA ARG A 332 -0.41 1.20 -30.51
C ARG A 332 -1.29 0.32 -31.41
N VAL A 333 -0.77 -0.16 -32.54
CA VAL A 333 -1.50 -0.99 -33.49
C VAL A 333 -1.71 -2.30 -32.75
N GLN A 334 -2.87 -2.44 -32.12
CA GLN A 334 -3.34 -3.60 -31.37
C GLN A 334 -3.43 -4.90 -32.21
N GLY A 335 -2.88 -4.93 -33.44
CA GLY A 335 -3.19 -5.93 -34.44
C GLY A 335 -2.21 -7.10 -34.59
N THR A 336 -0.95 -7.01 -34.18
CA THR A 336 0.05 -8.03 -34.61
C THR A 336 1.18 -8.35 -33.63
N GLN A 337 1.00 -8.13 -32.33
CA GLN A 337 1.84 -8.75 -31.29
C GLN A 337 1.49 -10.26 -31.11
N LYS A 338 1.53 -11.02 -32.21
CA LYS A 338 1.43 -12.49 -32.22
C LYS A 338 2.73 -13.03 -31.60
N LYS A 339 2.61 -13.65 -30.41
CA LYS A 339 3.69 -14.02 -29.46
C LYS A 339 4.25 -12.86 -28.64
N ALA A 340 3.45 -11.85 -28.27
CA ALA A 340 3.73 -11.17 -27.01
C ALA A 340 3.85 -12.25 -25.93
N ASP A 341 5.01 -12.30 -25.27
CA ASP A 341 5.21 -13.09 -24.07
C ASP A 341 3.95 -12.98 -23.23
N ARG A 342 3.40 -14.13 -22.83
CA ARG A 342 2.41 -14.18 -21.75
C ARG A 342 3.14 -13.73 -20.49
N ARG A 343 3.43 -12.42 -20.39
CA ARG A 343 4.03 -11.81 -19.22
C ARG A 343 3.17 -12.23 -18.05
N ALA A 344 3.82 -12.75 -17.02
CA ALA A 344 3.13 -13.22 -15.84
C ALA A 344 2.36 -12.03 -15.26
N ARG A 345 1.03 -12.06 -15.40
CA ARG A 345 0.15 -11.09 -14.75
C ARG A 345 0.22 -11.31 -13.25
N TYR A 346 0.38 -10.22 -12.51
CA TYR A 346 0.32 -10.21 -11.06
C TYR A 346 -1.06 -9.80 -10.58
N ASP A 347 -1.53 -10.43 -9.51
CA ASP A 347 -2.76 -10.05 -8.81
C ASP A 347 -2.47 -8.99 -7.75
N LEU A 348 -1.26 -9.02 -7.18
CA LEU A 348 -0.76 -8.08 -6.17
C LEU A 348 0.65 -7.60 -6.52
N ILE A 349 0.86 -6.28 -6.45
CA ILE A 349 2.20 -5.67 -6.44
C ILE A 349 2.40 -5.03 -5.07
N LEU A 350 3.53 -5.33 -4.43
CA LEU A 350 3.96 -4.76 -3.16
C LEU A 350 5.19 -3.88 -3.40
N ALA A 351 5.18 -2.65 -2.89
CA ALA A 351 6.38 -1.84 -2.73
C ALA A 351 6.43 -1.38 -1.27
N VAL A 352 7.47 -1.79 -0.55
CA VAL A 352 7.56 -1.62 0.91
C VAL A 352 8.80 -0.84 1.26
N ASP A 353 8.60 0.35 1.81
CA ASP A 353 9.62 1.34 2.17
C ASP A 353 10.53 1.76 1.00
N CYS A 354 9.96 1.78 -0.21
CA CYS A 354 10.67 2.17 -1.43
C CYS A 354 10.75 3.69 -1.64
N LEU A 355 10.21 4.50 -0.72
CA LEU A 355 10.10 5.97 -0.85
C LEU A 355 11.15 6.69 0.00
N TYR A 356 12.42 6.56 -0.40
CA TYR A 356 13.55 7.18 0.31
C TYR A 356 14.40 8.11 -0.56
N ASN A 357 14.25 8.03 -1.89
CA ASN A 357 14.99 8.85 -2.85
C ASN A 357 14.03 9.37 -3.94
N GLU A 358 13.92 10.69 -4.04
CA GLU A 358 13.03 11.37 -4.99
C GLU A 358 13.34 10.99 -6.45
N SER A 359 14.62 10.75 -6.80
CA SER A 359 15.00 10.39 -8.18
C SER A 359 14.49 9.02 -8.63
N LEU A 360 14.04 8.18 -7.70
CA LEU A 360 13.49 6.85 -7.99
C LEU A 360 11.96 6.82 -8.06
N ILE A 361 11.27 7.92 -7.72
CA ILE A 361 9.81 7.99 -7.72
C ILE A 361 9.23 7.69 -9.11
N LEU A 362 9.69 8.39 -10.14
CA LEU A 362 9.23 8.17 -11.51
C LEU A 362 9.60 6.77 -12.03
N PRO A 363 10.85 6.29 -11.88
CA PRO A 363 11.19 4.90 -12.16
C PRO A 363 10.25 3.89 -11.53
N LEU A 364 10.02 3.98 -10.22
CA LEU A 364 9.13 3.09 -9.47
C LEU A 364 7.70 3.11 -10.03
N LEU A 365 7.14 4.30 -10.25
CA LEU A 365 5.78 4.45 -10.78
C LEU A 365 5.65 3.90 -12.20
N ARG A 366 6.67 4.04 -13.05
CA ARG A 366 6.69 3.42 -14.39
C ARG A 366 6.81 1.90 -14.31
N THR A 367 7.55 1.37 -13.36
CA THR A 367 7.60 -0.08 -13.10
C THR A 367 6.24 -0.61 -12.62
N ILE A 368 5.60 0.06 -11.66
CA ILE A 368 4.25 -0.27 -11.20
C ILE A 368 3.27 -0.24 -12.39
N ASP A 369 3.32 0.81 -13.21
CA ASP A 369 2.48 0.92 -14.42
C ASP A 369 2.78 -0.14 -15.47
N HIS A 370 4.03 -0.56 -15.61
CA HIS A 370 4.42 -1.61 -16.55
C HIS A 370 3.83 -2.98 -16.18
N PHE A 371 3.83 -3.32 -14.89
CA PHE A 371 3.41 -4.65 -14.41
C PHE A 371 1.94 -4.74 -13.99
N ALA A 372 1.29 -3.61 -13.68
CA ALA A 372 -0.12 -3.60 -13.35
C ALA A 372 -1.00 -3.74 -14.61
N SER A 373 -1.89 -4.73 -14.61
CA SER A 373 -2.88 -4.94 -15.66
C SER A 373 -4.20 -4.25 -15.33
N ASP A 374 -4.76 -3.55 -16.33
CA ASP A 374 -6.20 -3.31 -16.39
C ASP A 374 -6.88 -4.60 -16.93
N GLU A 375 -8.11 -4.90 -16.52
CA GLU A 375 -8.74 -6.19 -16.82
C GLU A 375 -8.85 -6.54 -18.33
N SER A 376 -8.70 -5.54 -19.21
CA SER A 376 -8.84 -5.62 -20.66
C SER A 376 -7.83 -6.52 -21.36
N ASP A 377 -6.74 -6.92 -20.69
CA ASP A 377 -5.68 -7.76 -21.26
C ASP A 377 -6.15 -9.16 -21.73
N GLY A 378 -7.43 -9.48 -21.62
CA GLY A 378 -8.12 -10.55 -22.36
C GLY A 378 -7.73 -11.98 -21.98
N CYS A 379 -6.65 -12.15 -21.22
CA CYS A 379 -6.04 -13.46 -21.05
C CYS A 379 -6.64 -14.27 -19.89
N CYS A 380 -7.27 -13.66 -18.87
CA CYS A 380 -7.92 -14.35 -17.75
C CYS A 380 -8.93 -13.42 -17.02
N SER A 381 -10.24 -13.58 -17.24
CA SER A 381 -11.30 -12.74 -16.63
C SER A 381 -11.56 -12.97 -15.12
N ARG A 382 -10.67 -13.68 -14.41
CA ARG A 382 -11.01 -14.22 -13.07
C ARG A 382 -10.58 -13.35 -11.88
N THR A 383 -9.60 -12.45 -12.02
CA THR A 383 -8.99 -11.76 -10.86
C THR A 383 -9.15 -10.23 -10.79
N GLY A 384 -9.84 -9.60 -11.75
CA GLY A 384 -9.97 -8.13 -11.76
C GLY A 384 -8.62 -7.41 -11.94
N PRO A 385 -8.54 -6.08 -11.88
CA PRO A 385 -7.27 -5.37 -12.06
C PRO A 385 -6.25 -5.75 -10.97
N THR A 386 -4.97 -5.58 -11.28
CA THR A 386 -3.88 -5.79 -10.31
C THR A 386 -4.04 -4.82 -9.14
N LEU A 387 -4.06 -5.35 -7.90
CA LEU A 387 -3.99 -4.54 -6.69
C LEU A 387 -2.53 -4.12 -6.48
N VAL A 388 -2.29 -2.84 -6.25
CA VAL A 388 -0.98 -2.31 -5.87
C VAL A 388 -1.08 -1.85 -4.43
N ILE A 389 -0.14 -2.26 -3.57
CA ILE A 389 0.00 -1.77 -2.21
C ILE A 389 1.37 -1.13 -2.07
N VAL A 390 1.38 0.11 -1.61
CA VAL A 390 2.60 0.84 -1.25
C VAL A 390 2.55 1.14 0.23
N LEU A 391 3.46 0.54 0.98
CA LEU A 391 3.67 0.80 2.39
C LEU A 391 4.93 1.65 2.55
N SER A 392 4.87 2.77 3.26
CA SER A 392 6.04 3.62 3.50
C SER A 392 6.09 4.08 4.95
N GLU A 393 7.30 4.15 5.53
CA GLU A 393 7.54 4.96 6.73
C GLU A 393 7.57 6.45 6.31
N LEU A 394 6.89 7.32 7.05
CA LEU A 394 6.86 8.77 6.81
C LEU A 394 8.15 9.41 7.34
N ARG A 395 8.95 9.98 6.42
CA ARG A 395 10.27 10.55 6.73
C ARG A 395 10.48 11.95 6.16
N SER A 396 10.03 12.17 4.94
CA SER A 396 10.11 13.45 4.24
C SER A 396 8.77 13.74 3.59
N SER A 397 8.20 14.89 3.94
CA SER A 397 6.96 15.39 3.32
C SER A 397 7.14 15.58 1.84
N GLU A 398 8.31 16.06 1.41
CA GLU A 398 8.63 16.39 0.03
C GLU A 398 8.66 15.14 -0.85
N VAL A 399 9.30 14.06 -0.38
CA VAL A 399 9.33 12.78 -1.11
C VAL A 399 7.94 12.17 -1.22
N VAL A 400 7.13 12.23 -0.16
CA VAL A 400 5.74 11.74 -0.17
C VAL A 400 4.87 12.58 -1.11
N GLU A 401 4.99 13.90 -1.07
CA GLU A 401 4.27 14.83 -1.94
C GLU A 401 4.61 14.60 -3.41
N ALA A 402 5.90 14.51 -3.74
CA ALA A 402 6.38 14.22 -5.09
C ALA A 402 5.83 12.86 -5.58
N PHE A 403 5.83 11.85 -4.71
CA PHE A 403 5.29 10.53 -5.03
C PHE A 403 3.79 10.57 -5.35
N VAL A 404 2.99 11.16 -4.46
CA VAL A 404 1.52 11.25 -4.64
C VAL A 404 1.20 12.08 -5.89
N ARG A 405 1.89 13.21 -6.08
CA ARG A 405 1.74 14.07 -7.27
C ARG A 405 2.01 13.31 -8.57
N HIS A 406 3.12 12.59 -8.64
CA HIS A 406 3.48 11.84 -9.84
C HIS A 406 2.57 10.63 -10.07
N TRP A 407 2.08 9.99 -9.02
CA TRP A 407 1.13 8.89 -9.16
C TRP A 407 -0.23 9.39 -9.66
N LEU A 408 -0.74 10.49 -9.11
CA LEU A 408 -1.97 11.14 -9.59
C LEU A 408 -1.85 11.61 -11.06
N ALA A 409 -0.65 12.01 -11.50
CA ALA A 409 -0.39 12.37 -12.88
C ALA A 409 -0.46 11.18 -13.87
N LEU A 410 -0.52 9.94 -13.39
CA LEU A 410 -0.87 8.76 -14.21
C LEU A 410 -2.38 8.65 -14.47
N GLY A 411 -3.19 9.47 -13.81
CA GLY A 411 -4.64 9.55 -14.01
C GLY A 411 -5.02 9.97 -15.44
N PRO A 412 -6.26 9.68 -15.88
CA PRO A 412 -7.40 9.08 -15.15
C PRO A 412 -7.35 7.53 -15.04
N ALA A 413 -6.30 6.90 -15.55
CA ALA A 413 -6.19 5.45 -15.61
C ALA A 413 -6.02 4.77 -14.25
N TRP A 414 -5.81 5.52 -13.16
CA TRP A 414 -5.54 4.99 -11.83
C TRP A 414 -6.55 5.48 -10.81
N SER A 415 -6.98 4.58 -9.91
CA SER A 415 -7.67 4.93 -8.67
C SER A 415 -6.72 4.68 -7.50
N ILE A 416 -6.51 5.71 -6.68
CA ILE A 416 -5.55 5.70 -5.56
C ILE A 416 -6.29 5.99 -4.27
N PHE A 417 -6.03 5.18 -3.25
CA PHE A 417 -6.64 5.29 -1.94
C PHE A 417 -5.60 5.10 -0.85
N ARG A 418 -5.79 5.76 0.28
CA ARG A 418 -5.13 5.46 1.54
C ARG A 418 -6.03 4.59 2.40
N LEU A 419 -5.45 3.58 3.05
CA LEU A 419 -6.16 2.80 4.05
C LEU A 419 -6.25 3.61 5.36
N PRO A 420 -7.46 3.79 5.92
CA PRO A 420 -7.61 4.36 7.25
C PRO A 420 -6.92 3.51 8.32
N SER A 421 -6.38 4.16 9.35
CA SER A 421 -5.77 3.47 10.49
C SER A 421 -6.74 2.52 11.20
N SER A 422 -8.06 2.77 11.13
CA SER A 422 -9.08 1.87 11.69
C SER A 422 -9.11 0.49 11.02
N LEU A 423 -8.77 0.40 9.72
CA LEU A 423 -8.67 -0.88 9.00
C LEU A 423 -7.35 -1.60 9.30
N LEU A 424 -6.32 -0.86 9.68
CA LEU A 424 -5.01 -1.39 10.04
C LEU A 424 -4.93 -1.75 11.53
N HIS A 425 -5.77 -1.13 12.37
CA HIS A 425 -5.76 -1.36 13.80
C HIS A 425 -6.24 -2.77 14.12
N ARG A 426 -5.42 -3.50 14.88
CA ARG A 426 -5.80 -4.76 15.50
C ARG A 426 -5.62 -4.60 17.02
N PRO A 427 -6.42 -5.28 17.84
CA PRO A 427 -6.42 -5.13 19.30
C PRO A 427 -5.10 -5.56 20.00
N TYR A 428 -4.04 -5.83 19.24
CA TYR A 428 -2.72 -6.17 19.76
C TYR A 428 -1.73 -5.02 19.65
N PRO A 429 -1.04 -4.67 20.77
CA PRO A 429 -0.09 -3.56 20.84
C PRO A 429 1.23 -3.78 20.07
N SER A 430 1.42 -4.91 19.38
CA SER A 430 2.61 -5.16 18.54
C SER A 430 2.42 -4.71 17.10
N LEU A 431 1.17 -4.59 16.62
CA LEU A 431 0.89 -4.33 15.22
C LEU A 431 1.19 -2.86 14.86
N ASN A 432 2.44 -2.60 14.50
CA ASN A 432 2.98 -1.26 14.37
C ASN A 432 2.69 -0.62 12.99
N ILE A 433 2.01 -1.32 12.07
CA ILE A 433 1.65 -0.74 10.77
C ILE A 433 0.50 0.27 10.86
N ALA A 434 -0.31 0.20 11.92
CA ALA A 434 -1.33 1.21 12.20
C ALA A 434 -0.75 2.48 12.86
N ASN A 435 0.55 2.47 13.17
CA ASN A 435 1.25 3.61 13.72
C ASN A 435 1.25 4.75 12.69
N PRO A 436 0.98 6.00 13.10
CA PRO A 436 1.01 7.18 12.24
C PRO A 436 2.35 7.41 11.52
N HIS A 437 3.44 6.79 11.97
CA HIS A 437 4.71 6.75 11.24
C HIS A 437 4.65 5.97 9.93
N TYR A 438 3.62 5.17 9.69
CA TYR A 438 3.43 4.43 8.45
C TYR A 438 2.19 4.90 7.70
N VAL A 439 2.27 4.83 6.39
CA VAL A 439 1.13 5.01 5.49
C VAL A 439 1.06 3.82 4.53
N LEU A 440 -0.16 3.35 4.31
CA LEU A 440 -0.44 2.29 3.35
C LEU A 440 -1.44 2.82 2.31
N TRP A 441 -0.95 2.96 1.08
CA TRP A 441 -1.79 3.24 -0.08
C TRP A 441 -2.12 1.95 -0.81
N CYS A 442 -3.34 1.87 -1.33
CA CYS A 442 -3.72 0.89 -2.31
C CYS A 442 -4.21 1.56 -3.59
N ALA A 443 -3.89 0.97 -4.73
CA ALA A 443 -4.29 1.51 -6.03
C ALA A 443 -4.50 0.40 -7.06
N TRP A 444 -5.20 0.72 -8.14
CA TRP A 444 -5.36 -0.17 -9.29
C TRP A 444 -5.71 0.63 -10.54
N LYS A 445 -5.51 0.01 -11.72
CA LYS A 445 -5.88 0.60 -12.98
C LYS A 445 -7.38 0.50 -13.25
N ASN A 446 -7.97 1.61 -13.68
CA ASN A 446 -9.34 1.69 -14.13
C ASN A 446 -9.45 1.19 -15.58
N ARG A 447 -10.56 0.55 -15.89
CA ARG A 447 -10.82 0.09 -17.26
C ARG A 447 -11.34 1.26 -18.10
N PRO A 448 -10.85 1.47 -19.33
CA PRO A 448 -11.51 2.39 -20.26
C PRO A 448 -12.95 1.92 -20.48
N SER A 449 -13.92 2.80 -20.24
CA SER A 449 -15.33 2.56 -20.55
C SER A 449 -15.45 2.22 -22.02
N ASP A 450 -16.11 1.11 -22.30
CA ASP A 450 -16.37 0.71 -23.69
C ASP A 450 -17.13 1.86 -24.37
N PRO A 451 -16.68 2.37 -25.54
CA PRO A 451 -17.39 3.42 -26.27
C PRO A 451 -18.86 3.05 -26.53
N ALA A 452 -19.21 1.76 -26.63
CA ALA A 452 -20.59 1.30 -26.75
C ALA A 452 -21.42 1.50 -25.46
N THR A 453 -20.78 1.49 -24.29
CA THR A 453 -21.42 1.79 -23.00
C THR A 453 -21.66 3.30 -22.87
N LEU A 454 -20.69 4.13 -23.31
CA LEU A 454 -20.83 5.58 -23.32
C LEU A 454 -22.01 6.06 -24.19
N ALA A 455 -22.21 5.45 -25.36
CA ALA A 455 -23.28 5.82 -26.29
C ALA A 455 -24.70 5.44 -25.83
N ARG A 456 -24.84 4.63 -24.77
CA ARG A 456 -26.15 4.26 -24.21
C ARG A 456 -26.58 5.13 -23.03
N THR A 457 -25.64 5.84 -22.41
CA THR A 457 -25.88 6.66 -21.22
C THR A 457 -25.95 8.16 -21.52
N THR A 458 -25.48 8.58 -22.70
CA THR A 458 -25.70 9.93 -23.28
C THR A 458 -26.92 9.92 -24.19
#